data_AF-F3CCJ6-F1
#
_entry.id   AF-F3CCJ6-F1
#
_cell.length_a   1.000
_cell.length_b   1.000
_cell.length_c   1.000
_cell.angle_alpha   90.00
_cell.angle_beta   90.00
_cell.angle_gamma   90.00
#
_symmetry.space_group_name_H-M   'P 1'
#
loop_
_entity.id
_entity.type
_entity.pdbx_description
1 polymer ?
#
loop_
_entity_poly.entity_id
_entity_poly.type
_entity_poly.pdbx_seq_one_letter_code
_entity_poly.pdbx_strand_id
1 'polypeptide(L)'
;GEASAPWHRGVALDMWNVIATDGAAYQMLQGNGYGMNVDGYYDPDIMSYFGARRREHANALSSSVRAVALTGHYSLKNLHGAYYAKARMLVPELTRQYDEAFKNFDVLVLPTMPFVATTLTAADAPIEEYVHSALNMLANTAPFDLTGHPATSIPAGLAEGLPVAMMIVAPRFKDALALRVAQAYETARGAFPRPPGGLSSETDRVAYSLHASGCAPSFLKASIPPHPAHPPPWAAGPAAKKASAICCCSSSCSCVTGCI
;
A
#
# COMPACT_ATOMS: atom_id res chain seq x y z
N GLY A 1 -8.31 -23.48 3.00
CA GLY A 1 -7.24 -24.00 3.89
C GLY A 1 -6.60 -22.84 4.61
N GLU A 2 -5.63 -23.08 5.48
CA GLU A 2 -4.88 -22.01 6.16
C GLU A 2 -3.40 -22.10 5.79
N ALA A 3 -2.77 -20.95 5.57
CA ALA A 3 -1.33 -20.82 5.33
C ALA A 3 -0.66 -20.14 6.53
N SER A 4 0.56 -20.55 6.84
CA SER A 4 1.39 -19.90 7.87
C SER A 4 2.51 -19.12 7.22
N ALA A 5 2.59 -17.83 7.54
CA ALA A 5 3.70 -16.94 7.21
C ALA A 5 4.17 -16.26 8.50
N PRO A 6 5.03 -16.91 9.31
CA PRO A 6 5.37 -16.44 10.65
C PRO A 6 5.89 -15.01 10.72
N TRP A 7 6.61 -14.55 9.69
CA TRP A 7 7.18 -13.20 9.66
C TRP A 7 6.16 -12.12 9.25
N HIS A 8 4.96 -12.50 8.78
CA HIS A 8 3.92 -11.54 8.42
C HIS A 8 3.56 -10.63 9.61
N ARG A 9 3.45 -11.21 10.82
CA ARG A 9 3.11 -10.47 12.03
C ARG A 9 4.36 -9.96 12.74
N GLY A 10 4.39 -8.66 13.02
CA GLY A 10 5.49 -7.98 13.73
C GLY A 10 6.71 -7.75 12.84
N VAL A 11 7.38 -8.83 12.43
CA VAL A 11 8.69 -8.74 11.75
C VAL A 11 8.61 -7.98 10.43
N ALA A 12 7.65 -8.31 9.55
CA ALA A 12 7.53 -7.65 8.26
C ALA A 12 7.21 -6.16 8.37
N LEU A 13 6.38 -5.77 9.34
CA LEU A 13 6.08 -4.35 9.58
C LEU A 13 7.30 -3.61 10.11
N ASP A 14 8.08 -4.21 11.01
CA ASP A 14 9.33 -3.62 11.51
C ASP A 14 10.38 -3.46 10.41
N MET A 15 10.52 -4.48 9.54
CA MET A 15 11.36 -4.40 8.34
C MET A 15 10.93 -3.25 7.42
N TRP A 16 9.62 -3.12 7.20
CA TRP A 16 9.06 -2.06 6.36
C TRP A 16 9.31 -0.69 6.99
N ASN A 17 9.09 -0.54 8.29
CA ASN A 17 9.32 0.70 9.01
C ASN A 17 10.78 1.18 8.86
N VAL A 18 11.76 0.28 8.96
CA VAL A 18 13.17 0.63 8.76
C VAL A 18 13.44 1.05 7.32
N ILE A 19 12.99 0.26 6.33
CA ILE A 19 13.23 0.55 4.91
C ILE A 19 12.54 1.85 4.50
N ALA A 20 11.28 2.06 4.90
CA ALA A 20 10.50 3.25 4.58
C ALA A 20 11.07 4.48 5.29
N THR A 21 11.49 4.38 6.55
CA THR A 21 12.02 5.53 7.30
C THR A 21 13.38 5.99 6.77
N ASP A 22 14.37 5.09 6.75
CA ASP A 22 15.72 5.43 6.28
C ASP A 22 15.69 5.73 4.78
N GLY A 23 14.93 4.94 4.01
CA GLY A 23 14.78 5.10 2.57
C GLY A 23 14.08 6.41 2.19
N ALA A 24 12.99 6.79 2.85
CA ALA A 24 12.32 8.07 2.56
C ALA A 24 13.17 9.26 3.02
N ALA A 25 13.87 9.17 4.16
CA ALA A 25 14.78 10.24 4.58
C ALA A 25 15.94 10.42 3.56
N TYR A 26 16.52 9.33 3.08
CA TYR A 26 17.60 9.35 2.09
C TYR A 26 17.12 9.76 0.69
N GLN A 27 16.12 9.08 0.14
CA GLN A 27 15.70 9.25 -1.25
C GLN A 27 14.66 10.35 -1.42
N MET A 28 13.56 10.29 -0.67
CA MET A 28 12.47 11.26 -0.81
C MET A 28 12.93 12.64 -0.34
N LEU A 29 13.54 12.76 0.85
CA LEU A 29 13.92 14.06 1.40
C LEU A 29 15.28 14.55 0.90
N GLN A 30 16.38 13.84 1.18
CA GLN A 30 17.72 14.29 0.79
C GLN A 30 17.92 14.22 -0.74
N GLY A 31 17.38 13.19 -1.38
CA GLY A 31 17.41 12.97 -2.82
C GLY A 31 16.32 13.69 -3.63
N ASN A 32 15.49 14.53 -2.98
CA ASN A 32 14.43 15.31 -3.61
C ASN A 32 13.46 14.48 -4.48
N GLY A 33 12.98 13.36 -3.93
CA GLY A 33 12.01 12.46 -4.57
C GLY A 33 12.68 11.35 -5.37
N TYR A 34 13.29 11.70 -6.50
CA TYR A 34 13.88 10.73 -7.43
C TYR A 34 15.13 10.05 -6.87
N GLY A 35 15.90 10.73 -6.01
CA GLY A 35 17.20 10.23 -5.58
C GLY A 35 18.23 10.28 -6.70
N MET A 36 19.19 9.36 -6.65
CA MET A 36 20.31 9.22 -7.59
C MET A 36 20.70 7.74 -7.66
N ASN A 37 21.59 7.38 -8.60
CA ASN A 37 22.22 6.05 -8.70
C ASN A 37 21.29 4.91 -9.17
N VAL A 38 20.31 5.21 -10.03
CA VAL A 38 19.50 4.21 -10.73
C VAL A 38 19.32 4.63 -12.19
N ASP A 39 19.40 3.68 -13.13
CA ASP A 39 19.07 3.96 -14.52
C ASP A 39 17.57 4.25 -14.66
N GLY A 40 17.20 5.23 -15.48
CA GLY A 40 15.81 5.55 -15.75
C GLY A 40 15.56 7.01 -16.13
N TYR A 41 14.28 7.35 -16.27
CA TYR A 41 13.86 8.72 -16.53
C TYR A 41 13.81 9.54 -15.24
N TYR A 42 14.52 10.66 -15.24
CA TYR A 42 14.49 11.67 -14.18
C TYR A 42 13.70 12.90 -14.61
N ASP A 43 13.06 13.56 -13.66
CA ASP A 43 12.44 14.87 -13.86
C ASP A 43 13.22 15.95 -13.09
N PRO A 44 14.16 16.65 -13.75
CA PRO A 44 15.01 17.64 -13.09
C PRO A 44 14.22 18.87 -12.60
N ASP A 45 13.12 19.21 -13.26
CA ASP A 45 12.29 20.37 -12.90
C ASP A 45 11.53 20.09 -11.60
N ILE A 46 10.95 18.90 -11.46
CA ILE A 46 10.31 18.47 -10.21
C ILE A 46 11.34 18.37 -9.07
N MET A 47 12.52 17.79 -9.31
CA MET A 47 13.56 17.68 -8.28
C MET A 47 14.02 19.06 -7.77
N SER A 48 14.23 20.01 -8.69
CA SER A 48 14.63 21.38 -8.36
C SER A 48 13.54 22.10 -7.56
N TYR A 49 12.30 22.05 -8.06
CA TYR A 49 11.14 22.66 -7.40
C TYR A 49 10.91 22.09 -6.01
N PHE A 50 10.82 20.76 -5.88
CA PHE A 50 10.57 20.09 -4.62
C PHE A 50 11.70 20.34 -3.63
N GLY A 51 12.96 20.28 -4.08
CA GLY A 51 14.12 20.59 -3.24
C GLY A 51 14.04 22.00 -2.65
N ALA A 52 13.77 23.01 -3.48
CA ALA A 52 13.64 24.40 -3.03
C ALA A 52 12.46 24.58 -2.06
N ARG A 53 11.25 24.20 -2.48
CA ARG A 53 10.01 24.45 -1.71
C ARG A 53 9.95 23.68 -0.42
N ARG A 54 10.43 22.43 -0.38
CA ARG A 54 10.44 21.63 0.86
C ARG A 54 11.30 22.27 1.94
N ARG A 55 12.40 22.96 1.58
CA ARG A 55 13.25 23.66 2.55
C ARG A 55 12.60 24.95 3.05
N GLU A 56 11.96 25.72 2.17
CA GLU A 56 11.22 26.93 2.52
C GLU A 56 10.01 26.64 3.42
N HIS A 57 9.32 25.52 3.19
CA HIS A 57 8.08 25.15 3.87
C HIS A 57 8.21 23.90 4.76
N ALA A 58 9.41 23.61 5.29
CA ALA A 58 9.66 22.39 6.05
C ALA A 58 8.72 22.21 7.26
N ASN A 59 8.30 23.31 7.90
CA ASN A 59 7.38 23.28 9.03
C ASN A 59 5.94 22.91 8.64
N ALA A 60 5.57 23.02 7.35
CA ALA A 60 4.26 22.63 6.84
C ALA A 60 4.19 21.13 6.46
N LEU A 61 5.31 20.41 6.51
CA LEU A 61 5.29 18.95 6.34
C LEU A 61 4.47 18.30 7.47
N SER A 62 3.75 17.23 7.12
CA SER A 62 2.98 16.47 8.11
C SER A 62 3.88 15.96 9.23
N SER A 63 3.29 15.76 10.40
CA SER A 63 4.01 15.24 11.56
C SER A 63 4.64 13.85 11.29
N SER A 64 3.99 13.01 10.48
CA SER A 64 4.56 11.73 10.04
C SER A 64 5.82 11.89 9.19
N VAL A 65 5.84 12.83 8.23
CA VAL A 65 7.02 13.10 7.41
C VAL A 65 8.15 13.72 8.24
N ARG A 66 7.83 14.58 9.21
CA ARG A 66 8.83 15.13 10.14
C ARG A 66 9.41 14.05 11.05
N ALA A 67 8.60 13.11 11.52
CA ALA A 67 9.08 11.95 12.27
C ALA A 67 10.09 11.14 11.44
N VAL A 68 9.75 10.81 10.19
CA VAL A 68 10.64 10.14 9.22
C VAL A 68 11.93 10.94 8.99
N ALA A 69 11.82 12.26 8.82
CA ALA A 69 12.99 13.12 8.60
C ALA A 69 13.96 13.06 9.79
N LEU A 70 13.45 13.11 11.01
CA LEU A 70 14.26 13.11 12.23
C LEU A 70 14.88 11.73 12.49
N THR A 71 14.09 10.67 12.51
CA THR A 71 14.56 9.32 12.85
C THR A 71 15.43 8.75 11.73
N GLY A 72 15.05 8.94 10.47
CA GLY A 72 15.84 8.51 9.32
C GLY A 72 17.16 9.27 9.21
N HIS A 73 17.18 10.59 9.43
CA HIS A 73 18.45 11.34 9.46
C HIS A 73 19.34 10.89 10.63
N TYR A 74 18.77 10.63 11.81
CA TYR A 74 19.51 10.08 12.94
C TYR A 74 20.14 8.72 12.60
N SER A 75 19.36 7.80 12.01
CA SER A 75 19.84 6.48 11.59
C SER A 75 20.96 6.59 10.54
N LEU A 76 20.76 7.38 9.49
CA LEU A 76 21.75 7.56 8.43
C LEU A 76 23.06 8.17 8.96
N LYS A 77 22.98 9.13 9.87
CA LYS A 77 24.14 9.83 10.43
C LYS A 77 24.90 9.00 11.46
N ASN A 78 24.19 8.37 12.40
CA ASN A 78 24.80 7.74 13.58
C ASN A 78 24.88 6.21 13.48
N LEU A 79 24.01 5.60 12.67
CA LEU A 79 23.96 4.15 12.46
C LEU A 79 24.40 3.79 11.03
N HIS A 80 24.83 4.78 10.24
CA HIS A 80 25.51 4.63 8.95
C HIS A 80 24.73 3.81 7.92
N GLY A 81 23.39 3.81 7.99
CA GLY A 81 22.53 3.00 7.11
C GLY A 81 22.64 1.48 7.34
N ALA A 82 23.29 1.03 8.41
CA ALA A 82 23.47 -0.39 8.69
C ALA A 82 22.13 -1.11 8.94
N TYR A 83 21.15 -0.44 9.54
CA TYR A 83 19.82 -1.02 9.78
C TYR A 83 18.99 -1.10 8.51
N TYR A 84 19.06 -0.11 7.64
CA TYR A 84 18.50 -0.23 6.28
C TYR A 84 19.06 -1.46 5.56
N ALA A 85 20.38 -1.64 5.55
CA ALA A 85 21.02 -2.81 4.95
C ALA A 85 20.55 -4.14 5.57
N LYS A 86 20.49 -4.22 6.91
CA LYS A 86 19.95 -5.40 7.63
C LYS A 86 18.51 -5.70 7.24
N ALA A 87 17.64 -4.70 7.21
CA ALA A 87 16.24 -4.88 6.82
C ALA A 87 16.14 -5.37 5.36
N ARG A 88 16.95 -4.81 4.45
CA ARG A 88 17.01 -5.27 3.05
C ARG A 88 17.48 -6.72 2.90
N MET A 89 18.44 -7.16 3.70
CA MET A 89 18.92 -8.55 3.73
C MET A 89 17.85 -9.55 4.19
N LEU A 90 16.85 -9.10 4.95
CA LEU A 90 15.76 -9.95 5.44
C LEU A 90 14.61 -10.09 4.43
N VAL A 91 14.49 -9.18 3.46
CA VAL A 91 13.40 -9.20 2.45
C VAL A 91 13.34 -10.51 1.64
N PRO A 92 14.47 -11.12 1.20
CA PRO A 92 14.43 -12.42 0.53
C PRO A 92 13.80 -13.54 1.37
N GLU A 93 14.05 -13.58 2.68
CA GLU A 93 13.45 -14.59 3.56
C GLU A 93 11.94 -14.36 3.75
N LEU A 94 11.52 -13.10 3.94
CA LEU A 94 10.09 -12.76 3.97
C LEU A 94 9.39 -13.16 2.66
N THR A 95 10.04 -12.88 1.52
CA THR A 95 9.52 -13.25 0.19
C THR A 95 9.40 -14.78 0.07
N ARG A 96 10.41 -15.52 0.52
CA ARG A 96 10.41 -16.99 0.51
C ARG A 96 9.23 -17.56 1.29
N GLN A 97 8.88 -17.00 2.46
CA GLN A 97 7.75 -17.50 3.25
C GLN A 97 6.40 -17.38 2.53
N TYR A 98 6.16 -16.28 1.80
CA TYR A 98 4.95 -16.18 0.96
C TYR A 98 5.03 -17.13 -0.25
N ASP A 99 6.19 -17.21 -0.92
CA ASP A 99 6.41 -18.13 -2.05
C ASP A 99 6.20 -19.61 -1.65
N GLU A 100 6.56 -20.01 -0.43
CA GLU A 100 6.26 -21.34 0.12
C GLU A 100 4.76 -21.58 0.28
N ALA A 101 4.00 -20.58 0.73
CA ALA A 101 2.55 -20.71 0.85
C ALA A 101 1.88 -20.91 -0.52
N PHE A 102 2.39 -20.23 -1.56
CA PHE A 102 1.90 -20.37 -2.93
C PHE A 102 2.16 -21.74 -3.58
N LYS A 103 3.00 -22.60 -2.97
CA LYS A 103 3.12 -24.00 -3.41
C LYS A 103 1.84 -24.81 -3.15
N ASN A 104 1.05 -24.39 -2.16
CA ASN A 104 -0.15 -25.10 -1.72
C ASN A 104 -1.44 -24.36 -2.07
N PHE A 105 -1.36 -23.06 -2.39
CA PHE A 105 -2.51 -22.20 -2.63
C PHE A 105 -2.28 -21.28 -3.83
N ASP A 106 -3.31 -21.07 -4.65
CA ASP A 106 -3.24 -20.14 -5.77
C ASP A 106 -3.11 -18.67 -5.33
N VAL A 107 -3.79 -18.34 -4.24
CA VAL A 107 -3.85 -16.99 -3.66
C VAL A 107 -3.91 -17.07 -2.13
N LEU A 108 -3.43 -16.03 -1.48
CA LEU A 108 -3.58 -15.79 -0.05
C LEU A 108 -4.65 -14.74 0.16
N VAL A 109 -5.50 -14.91 1.18
CA VAL A 109 -6.51 -13.92 1.57
C VAL A 109 -6.36 -13.53 3.04
N LEU A 110 -6.60 -12.26 3.33
CA LEU A 110 -6.56 -11.67 4.66
C LEU A 110 -7.37 -10.37 4.70
N PRO A 111 -7.80 -9.88 5.87
CA PRO A 111 -8.39 -8.54 5.96
C PRO A 111 -7.42 -7.48 5.43
N THR A 112 -7.91 -6.51 4.65
CA THR A 112 -7.05 -5.41 4.17
C THR A 112 -6.65 -4.52 5.33
N MET A 113 -7.62 -4.12 6.15
CA MET A 113 -7.44 -3.29 7.34
C MET A 113 -7.91 -4.06 8.58
N PRO A 114 -7.28 -3.85 9.75
CA PRO A 114 -7.64 -4.56 10.98
C PRO A 114 -8.85 -3.97 11.71
N PHE A 115 -9.35 -2.81 11.29
CA PHE A 115 -10.50 -2.12 11.86
C PHE A 115 -11.26 -1.32 10.78
N VAL A 116 -12.48 -0.90 11.10
CA VAL A 116 -13.30 -0.01 10.27
C VAL A 116 -12.81 1.43 10.32
N ALA A 117 -13.28 2.29 9.42
CA ALA A 117 -12.89 3.71 9.42
C ALA A 117 -13.10 4.37 10.79
N THR A 118 -12.04 4.98 11.33
CA THR A 118 -12.07 5.72 12.59
C THR A 118 -12.39 7.20 12.34
N THR A 119 -12.77 7.92 13.39
CA THR A 119 -12.95 9.37 13.30
C THR A 119 -11.63 10.06 12.96
N LEU A 120 -11.71 11.20 12.27
CA LEU A 120 -10.55 12.02 11.98
C LEU A 120 -9.88 12.45 13.28
N THR A 121 -8.56 12.31 13.33
CA THR A 121 -7.74 12.85 14.41
C THR A 121 -7.88 14.37 14.45
N ALA A 122 -7.97 14.93 15.66
CA ALA A 122 -8.11 16.38 15.85
C ALA A 122 -6.90 17.13 15.27
N ALA A 123 -7.11 18.35 14.79
CA ALA A 123 -6.05 19.15 14.17
C ALA A 123 -4.92 19.52 15.15
N ASP A 124 -5.24 19.60 16.45
CA ASP A 124 -4.35 19.90 17.56
C ASP A 124 -3.94 18.66 18.37
N ALA A 125 -4.21 17.45 17.84
CA ALA A 125 -3.84 16.21 18.53
C ALA A 125 -2.32 16.11 18.78
N PRO A 126 -1.91 15.46 19.89
CA PRO A 126 -0.50 15.16 20.14
C PRO A 126 0.15 14.45 18.96
N ILE A 127 1.45 14.70 18.76
CA ILE A 127 2.18 14.14 17.61
C ILE A 127 2.16 12.61 17.61
N GLU A 128 2.23 12.00 18.80
CA GLU A 128 2.18 10.55 18.99
C GLU A 128 0.84 9.98 18.52
N GLU A 129 -0.26 10.65 18.87
CA GLU A 129 -1.60 10.25 18.44
C GLU A 129 -1.77 10.38 16.92
N TYR A 130 -1.33 11.51 16.35
CA TYR A 130 -1.38 11.74 14.90
C TYR A 130 -0.59 10.68 14.14
N VAL A 131 0.66 10.42 14.55
CA VAL A 131 1.54 9.44 13.88
C VAL A 131 1.00 8.03 14.03
N HIS A 132 0.48 7.67 15.22
CA HIS A 132 -0.13 6.38 15.45
C HIS A 132 -1.37 6.18 14.56
N SER A 133 -2.30 7.14 14.56
CA SER A 133 -3.51 7.12 13.72
C SER A 133 -3.19 7.02 12.22
N ALA A 134 -2.08 7.63 11.78
CA ALA A 134 -1.67 7.63 10.38
C ALA A 134 -1.00 6.32 9.91
N LEU A 135 -0.52 5.46 10.82
CA LEU A 135 0.33 4.30 10.47
C LEU A 135 -0.14 2.96 11.06
N ASN A 136 -1.08 2.97 12.00
CA ASN A 136 -1.54 1.77 12.72
C ASN A 136 -2.28 0.74 11.85
N MET A 137 -2.70 1.09 10.64
CA MET A 137 -3.45 0.22 9.74
C MET A 137 -2.56 -0.66 8.83
N LEU A 138 -1.26 -0.41 8.77
CA LEU A 138 -0.38 -0.92 7.72
C LEU A 138 0.08 -2.38 7.89
N ALA A 139 -0.27 -3.04 9.00
CA ALA A 139 0.27 -4.34 9.39
C ALA A 139 0.10 -5.42 8.32
N ASN A 140 -1.03 -5.43 7.60
CA ASN A 140 -1.30 -6.42 6.57
C ASN A 140 -0.83 -5.97 5.18
N THR A 141 -0.85 -4.67 4.87
CA THR A 141 -0.56 -4.15 3.52
C THR A 141 0.93 -3.96 3.26
N ALA A 142 1.65 -3.33 4.19
CA ALA A 142 3.06 -2.99 4.06
C ALA A 142 4.01 -4.19 3.76
N PRO A 143 3.77 -5.41 4.28
CA PRO A 143 4.58 -6.57 3.92
C PRO A 143 4.59 -6.89 2.41
N PHE A 144 3.53 -6.55 1.68
CA PHE A 144 3.44 -6.82 0.25
C PHE A 144 4.15 -5.76 -0.59
N ASP A 145 4.30 -4.53 -0.08
CA ASP A 145 5.20 -3.51 -0.67
C ASP A 145 6.67 -3.95 -0.60
N LEU A 146 7.07 -4.63 0.47
CA LEU A 146 8.45 -5.15 0.61
C LEU A 146 8.75 -6.28 -0.37
N THR A 147 7.80 -7.19 -0.54
CA THR A 147 8.02 -8.44 -1.27
C THR A 147 7.64 -8.34 -2.74
N GLY A 148 6.87 -7.31 -3.11
CA GLY A 148 6.43 -7.06 -4.49
C GLY A 148 5.35 -8.03 -4.97
N HIS A 149 4.67 -8.74 -4.06
CA HIS A 149 3.53 -9.58 -4.44
C HIS A 149 2.32 -8.72 -4.79
N PRO A 150 1.63 -8.98 -5.92
CA PRO A 150 0.43 -8.25 -6.26
C PRO A 150 -0.68 -8.52 -5.25
N ALA A 151 -1.24 -7.45 -4.68
CA ALA A 151 -2.30 -7.48 -3.69
C ALA A 151 -3.47 -6.60 -4.14
N THR A 152 -4.68 -7.15 -4.17
CA THR A 152 -5.92 -6.43 -4.55
C THR A 152 -6.87 -6.42 -3.36
N SER A 153 -7.37 -5.24 -3.00
CA SER A 153 -8.39 -5.08 -1.95
C SER A 153 -9.78 -4.99 -2.57
N ILE A 154 -10.74 -5.75 -2.05
CA ILE A 154 -12.15 -5.73 -2.47
C ILE A 154 -13.10 -5.62 -1.29
N PRO A 155 -14.21 -4.89 -1.40
CA PRO A 155 -15.22 -4.82 -0.35
C PRO A 155 -15.79 -6.20 -0.02
N ALA A 156 -15.69 -6.60 1.25
CA ALA A 156 -16.12 -7.90 1.75
C ALA A 156 -17.43 -7.84 2.53
N GLY A 157 -17.82 -6.66 3.02
CA GLY A 157 -19.06 -6.47 3.76
C GLY A 157 -19.08 -5.15 4.51
N LEU A 158 -19.98 -5.07 5.48
CA LEU A 158 -20.05 -3.97 6.44
C LEU A 158 -19.80 -4.51 7.85
N ALA A 159 -19.03 -3.78 8.65
CA ALA A 159 -18.97 -3.93 10.09
C ALA A 159 -19.31 -2.57 10.70
N GLU A 160 -20.19 -2.53 11.71
CA GLU A 160 -20.64 -1.26 12.33
C GLU A 160 -21.22 -0.26 11.31
N GLY A 161 -21.80 -0.76 10.21
CA GLY A 161 -22.31 0.06 9.11
C GLY A 161 -21.24 0.65 8.18
N LEU A 162 -19.95 0.36 8.42
CA LEU A 162 -18.81 0.84 7.64
C LEU A 162 -18.20 -0.28 6.76
N PRO A 163 -17.68 0.05 5.56
CA PRO A 163 -17.05 -0.94 4.69
C PRO A 163 -15.84 -1.64 5.32
N VAL A 164 -15.79 -2.97 5.17
CA VAL A 164 -14.61 -3.80 5.42
C VAL A 164 -14.19 -4.48 4.12
N ALA A 165 -12.90 -4.79 3.99
CA ALA A 165 -12.32 -5.31 2.75
C ALA A 165 -11.47 -6.56 2.97
N MET A 166 -11.55 -7.47 2.00
CA MET A 166 -10.68 -8.62 1.87
C MET A 166 -9.56 -8.28 0.88
N MET A 167 -8.32 -8.53 1.28
CA MET A 167 -7.16 -8.45 0.41
C MET A 167 -6.86 -9.82 -0.17
N ILE A 168 -6.69 -9.89 -1.49
CA ILE A 168 -6.30 -11.08 -2.24
C ILE A 168 -4.88 -10.85 -2.75
N VAL A 169 -3.96 -11.73 -2.37
CA VAL A 169 -2.55 -11.66 -2.76
C VAL A 169 -2.23 -12.86 -3.64
N ALA A 170 -1.60 -12.61 -4.79
CA ALA A 170 -1.20 -13.65 -5.74
C ALA A 170 0.34 -13.74 -5.84
N PRO A 171 0.88 -14.81 -6.45
CA PRO A 171 2.30 -14.89 -6.75
C PRO A 171 2.74 -13.70 -7.62
N ARG A 172 4.04 -13.35 -7.56
CA ARG A 172 4.59 -12.25 -8.38
C ARG A 172 4.26 -12.42 -9.86
N PHE A 173 3.85 -11.32 -10.49
CA PHE A 173 3.43 -11.25 -11.90
C PHE A 173 2.15 -12.06 -12.23
N LYS A 174 1.33 -12.38 -11.21
CA LYS A 174 0.03 -13.04 -11.38
C LYS A 174 -1.14 -12.13 -11.02
N ASP A 175 -1.04 -10.84 -11.35
CA ASP A 175 -2.09 -9.82 -11.14
C ASP A 175 -3.44 -10.25 -11.73
N ALA A 176 -3.43 -10.83 -12.93
CA ALA A 176 -4.63 -11.36 -13.58
C ALA A 176 -5.33 -12.45 -12.75
N LEU A 177 -4.59 -13.24 -11.97
CA LEU A 177 -5.16 -14.23 -11.06
C LEU A 177 -5.83 -13.56 -9.86
N ALA A 178 -5.16 -12.58 -9.22
CA ALA A 178 -5.74 -11.82 -8.12
C ALA A 178 -7.05 -11.14 -8.54
N LEU A 179 -7.05 -10.49 -9.71
CA LEU A 179 -8.23 -9.82 -10.26
C LEU A 179 -9.34 -10.79 -10.65
N ARG A 180 -9.02 -11.97 -11.18
CA ARG A 180 -10.01 -13.02 -11.47
C ARG A 180 -10.68 -13.54 -10.20
N VAL A 181 -9.91 -13.77 -9.14
CA VAL A 181 -10.47 -14.21 -7.85
C VAL A 181 -11.34 -13.10 -7.26
N ALA A 182 -10.89 -11.85 -7.35
CA ALA A 182 -11.67 -10.69 -6.94
C ALA A 182 -13.02 -10.61 -7.66
N GLN A 183 -13.01 -10.73 -8.99
CA GLN A 183 -14.23 -10.73 -9.81
C GLN A 183 -15.17 -11.89 -9.46
N ALA A 184 -14.62 -13.08 -9.24
CA ALA A 184 -15.41 -14.24 -8.84
C ALA A 184 -16.07 -14.02 -7.46
N TYR A 185 -15.33 -13.43 -6.52
CA TYR A 185 -15.87 -13.06 -5.22
C TYR A 185 -16.98 -12.01 -5.34
N GLU A 186 -16.77 -10.93 -6.10
CA GLU A 186 -17.80 -9.91 -6.30
C GLU A 186 -19.07 -10.46 -6.95
N THR A 187 -18.91 -11.37 -7.92
CA THR A 187 -20.04 -12.05 -8.57
C THR A 187 -20.83 -12.89 -7.57
N ALA A 188 -20.14 -13.66 -6.72
CA ALA A 188 -20.77 -14.51 -5.71
C ALA A 188 -21.42 -13.69 -4.58
N ARG A 189 -20.78 -12.60 -4.17
CA ARG A 189 -21.24 -11.71 -3.09
C ARG A 189 -22.39 -10.80 -3.55
N GLY A 190 -22.48 -10.47 -4.83
CA GLY A 190 -23.48 -9.57 -5.40
C GLY A 190 -23.12 -8.09 -5.28
N ALA A 191 -24.08 -7.20 -5.53
CA ALA A 191 -23.86 -5.74 -5.51
C ALA A 191 -23.42 -5.22 -4.12
N PHE A 192 -22.50 -4.24 -4.07
CA PHE A 192 -22.08 -3.62 -2.80
C PHE A 192 -22.97 -2.41 -2.53
N PRO A 193 -23.45 -2.20 -1.29
CA PRO A 193 -24.23 -1.02 -0.97
C PRO A 193 -23.43 0.25 -1.28
N ARG A 194 -24.07 1.21 -1.95
CA ARG A 194 -23.50 2.55 -2.09
C ARG A 194 -23.56 3.25 -0.74
N PRO A 195 -22.60 4.15 -0.44
CA PRO A 195 -22.69 4.96 0.76
C PRO A 195 -24.01 5.75 0.77
N PRO A 196 -24.68 5.87 1.93
CA PRO A 196 -25.85 6.74 2.09
C PRO A 196 -25.49 8.17 1.67
N GLY A 197 -26.32 8.80 0.83
CA GLY A 197 -26.05 10.14 0.29
C GLY A 197 -25.16 10.18 -0.96
N GLY A 198 -24.91 9.04 -1.62
CA GLY A 198 -24.22 9.02 -2.91
C GLY A 198 -24.89 9.92 -3.95
N LEU A 199 -24.09 10.74 -4.62
CA LEU A 199 -24.48 11.68 -5.68
C LEU A 199 -25.36 10.98 -6.72
N SER A 200 -26.66 11.30 -6.70
CA SER A 200 -27.68 10.62 -7.48
C SER A 200 -27.96 11.29 -8.83
N SER A 201 -27.28 12.41 -9.14
CA SER A 201 -27.54 13.20 -10.35
C SER A 201 -26.30 13.40 -11.23
N GLU A 202 -26.51 13.46 -12.54
CA GLU A 202 -25.49 13.75 -13.55
C GLU A 202 -24.83 15.14 -13.33
N THR A 203 -25.55 16.06 -12.67
CA THR A 203 -25.10 17.39 -12.25
C THR A 203 -23.95 17.35 -11.24
N ASP A 204 -23.94 16.35 -10.36
CA ASP A 204 -22.93 16.21 -9.31
C ASP A 204 -21.58 15.72 -9.86
N ARG A 205 -21.58 15.03 -11.01
CA ARG A 205 -20.35 14.59 -11.70
C ARG A 205 -19.58 15.76 -12.30
N VAL A 206 -20.27 16.83 -12.70
CA VAL A 206 -19.66 18.02 -13.30
C VAL A 206 -19.02 18.93 -12.24
N ALA A 207 -19.60 19.01 -11.04
CA ALA A 207 -19.07 19.81 -9.94
C ALA A 207 -17.69 19.33 -9.45
N TYR A 208 -17.44 18.02 -9.48
CA TYR A 208 -16.12 17.45 -9.16
C TYR A 208 -15.06 17.80 -10.21
N SER A 209 -15.44 17.87 -11.50
CA SER A 209 -14.55 18.33 -12.58
C SER A 209 -14.18 19.81 -12.45
N LEU A 210 -15.06 20.64 -11.87
CA LEU A 210 -14.86 22.08 -11.71
C LEU A 210 -14.02 22.44 -10.47
N HIS A 211 -14.09 21.65 -9.39
CA HIS A 211 -13.17 21.82 -8.25
C HIS A 211 -11.73 21.37 -8.58
N ALA A 212 -11.55 20.46 -9.54
CA ALA A 212 -10.23 20.05 -10.03
C ALA A 212 -9.57 21.06 -11.00
N SER A 213 -10.28 22.11 -11.44
CA SER A 213 -9.79 23.09 -12.44
C SER A 213 -9.31 24.42 -11.85
N GLY A 214 -9.17 24.53 -10.52
CA GLY A 214 -8.60 25.71 -9.85
C GLY A 214 -7.08 25.91 -10.03
N CYS A 215 -6.39 24.98 -10.69
CA CYS A 215 -4.98 25.11 -11.05
C CYS A 215 -4.84 24.73 -12.52
N ALA A 216 -4.96 25.71 -13.42
CA ALA A 216 -4.64 25.52 -14.82
C ALA A 216 -3.11 25.35 -14.96
N PRO A 217 -2.57 24.20 -15.41
CA PRO A 217 -1.21 24.15 -15.88
C PRO A 217 -1.20 24.73 -17.28
N SER A 218 -0.38 25.75 -17.52
CA SER A 218 0.07 26.14 -18.84
C SER A 218 0.85 24.96 -19.44
N PHE A 219 0.14 24.03 -20.08
CA PHE A 219 0.73 22.87 -20.74
C PHE A 219 1.63 23.32 -21.90
N LEU A 220 2.94 23.18 -21.73
CA LEU A 220 3.84 22.95 -22.86
C LEU A 220 3.43 21.62 -23.50
N LYS A 221 3.00 21.67 -24.77
CA LYS A 221 2.79 20.49 -25.61
C LYS A 221 4.16 19.86 -25.91
N ALA A 222 4.57 18.88 -25.11
CA ALA A 222 5.59 17.93 -25.51
C ALA A 222 4.88 16.68 -26.06
N SER A 223 4.92 16.50 -27.37
CA SER A 223 4.41 15.33 -28.07
C SER A 223 5.32 14.13 -27.84
N ILE A 224 4.88 13.16 -27.04
CA ILE A 224 5.51 11.84 -26.91
C ILE A 224 5.07 10.97 -28.10
N PRO A 225 5.98 10.41 -28.92
CA PRO A 225 5.60 9.53 -30.02
C PRO A 225 5.08 8.17 -29.51
N PRO A 226 4.11 7.54 -30.20
CA PRO A 226 3.53 6.27 -29.79
C PRO A 226 4.52 5.11 -29.92
N HIS A 227 4.61 4.27 -28.88
CA HIS A 227 5.29 2.98 -28.92
C HIS A 227 4.46 1.95 -29.71
N PRO A 228 5.07 1.07 -30.52
CA PRO A 228 4.36 0.01 -31.22
C PRO A 228 3.83 -1.06 -30.24
N ALA A 229 2.57 -1.44 -30.40
CA ALA A 229 1.90 -2.45 -29.60
C ALA A 229 2.36 -3.87 -29.98
N HIS A 230 2.81 -4.64 -29.00
CA HIS A 230 2.95 -6.10 -29.10
C HIS A 230 1.84 -6.78 -28.28
N PRO A 231 1.17 -7.82 -28.78
CA PRO A 231 0.17 -8.55 -28.01
C PRO A 231 0.83 -9.39 -26.89
N PRO A 232 0.21 -9.49 -25.69
CA PRO A 232 0.81 -10.21 -24.57
C PRO A 232 0.69 -11.74 -24.72
N PRO A 233 1.72 -12.52 -24.33
CA PRO A 233 1.85 -13.95 -24.63
C PRO A 233 1.04 -14.92 -23.73
N TRP A 234 0.18 -14.47 -22.83
CA TRP A 234 -0.36 -15.33 -21.75
C TRP A 234 -1.77 -15.93 -21.97
N ALA A 235 -2.25 -16.04 -23.21
CA ALA A 235 -3.62 -16.47 -23.54
C ALA A 235 -4.02 -17.91 -23.14
N ALA A 236 -3.23 -18.66 -22.36
CA ALA A 236 -3.65 -19.95 -21.81
C ALA A 236 -3.01 -20.21 -20.44
N GLY A 237 -3.82 -20.24 -19.39
CA GLY A 237 -3.43 -20.64 -18.03
C GLY A 237 -4.32 -21.79 -17.53
N PRO A 238 -3.76 -22.81 -16.86
CA PRO A 238 -4.49 -24.01 -16.43
C PRO A 238 -5.43 -23.76 -15.23
N ALA A 239 -6.25 -24.76 -14.93
CA ALA A 239 -7.30 -24.75 -13.91
C ALA A 239 -6.80 -24.49 -12.47
N ALA A 240 -7.62 -23.75 -11.71
CA ALA A 240 -7.33 -23.24 -10.36
C ALA A 240 -7.32 -24.34 -9.26
N LYS A 241 -6.43 -24.18 -8.28
CA LYS A 241 -6.34 -24.90 -7.01
C LYS A 241 -6.49 -23.93 -5.81
N LYS A 242 -7.67 -23.93 -5.18
CA LYS A 242 -8.01 -23.53 -3.78
C LYS A 242 -7.38 -22.24 -3.17
N ALA A 243 -8.21 -21.41 -2.55
CA ALA A 243 -7.78 -20.25 -1.74
C ALA A 243 -7.51 -20.60 -0.25
N SER A 244 -6.66 -19.80 0.41
CA SER A 244 -6.43 -19.90 1.87
C SER A 244 -6.41 -18.56 2.60
N ALA A 245 -6.90 -18.57 3.84
CA ALA A 245 -6.71 -17.48 4.79
C ALA A 245 -5.33 -17.59 5.47
N ILE A 246 -4.67 -16.45 5.72
CA ILE A 246 -3.52 -16.41 6.64
C ILE A 246 -4.06 -16.30 8.07
N CYS A 247 -3.77 -17.30 8.91
CA CYS A 247 -4.26 -17.35 10.29
C CYS A 247 -3.34 -16.52 11.21
N CYS A 248 -3.87 -15.43 11.78
CA CYS A 248 -3.20 -14.57 12.75
C CYS A 248 -3.62 -14.96 14.18
N CYS A 249 -3.24 -16.15 14.65
CA CYS A 249 -3.58 -16.61 15.99
C CYS A 249 -2.73 -15.92 17.08
N SER A 250 -3.36 -15.12 17.95
CA SER A 250 -2.83 -14.75 19.27
C SER A 250 -3.77 -15.33 20.34
N SER A 251 -3.21 -15.91 21.40
CA SER A 251 -3.87 -16.64 22.50
C SER A 251 -4.79 -15.81 23.41
N SER A 252 -5.37 -14.72 22.92
CA SER A 252 -6.16 -13.77 23.71
C SER A 252 -7.27 -13.07 22.92
N CYS A 253 -7.93 -13.76 21.99
CA CYS A 253 -9.17 -13.27 21.37
C CYS A 253 -10.22 -14.38 21.26
N SER A 254 -11.05 -14.49 22.31
CA SER A 254 -12.28 -15.27 22.30
C SER A 254 -13.38 -14.39 21.70
N CYS A 255 -13.63 -14.44 20.39
CA CYS A 255 -14.93 -14.07 19.82
C CYS A 255 -15.09 -14.49 18.35
N VAL A 256 -16.27 -15.07 18.08
CA VAL A 256 -16.90 -15.40 16.78
C VAL A 256 -16.47 -16.72 16.11
N THR A 257 -17.02 -17.79 16.67
CA THR A 257 -17.44 -19.01 15.98
C THR A 257 -18.51 -18.68 14.92
N GLY A 258 -18.32 -19.18 13.70
CA GLY A 258 -19.41 -19.43 12.75
C GLY A 258 -19.49 -18.48 11.56
N CYS A 259 -18.93 -18.91 10.43
CA CYS A 259 -19.57 -18.82 9.12
C CYS A 259 -18.95 -19.87 8.19
N ILE A 260 -19.84 -20.44 7.38
CA ILE A 260 -19.70 -21.61 6.50
C ILE A 260 -18.62 -21.40 5.43
#